data_AF-X1US04-F1
#
_entry.id   AF-X1US04-F1
#
_cell.length_a   1.000
_cell.length_b   1.000
_cell.length_c   1.000
_cell.angle_alpha   90.00
_cell.angle_beta   90.00
_cell.angle_gamma   90.00
#
_symmetry.space_group_name_H-M   'P 1'
#
loop_
_entity.id
_entity.type
_entity.pdbx_description
1 polymer ?
#
loop_
_entity_poly.entity_id
_entity_poly.type
_entity_poly.pdbx_seq_one_letter_code
_entity_poly.pdbx_strand_id
1 'polypeptide(L)'
;DFLKMARAKGISLENLKKLSLLSPSQKRDGWYAWFRQRLIFPIFTPEGRICGFGGRILDNGLPKYLNSSSSLIFDKSRILYGLNFSKEAIRQEEEVILVEGYTDVMTLHQRGIKNVVASLGTSLTSSQARLIKRYTGHVFIAYD
;
A
#
# COMPACT_ATOMS: atom_id res chain seq x y z
N ASP A 1 -12.82 0.05 18.08
CA ASP A 1 -11.70 -0.91 18.19
C ASP A 1 -11.83 -1.97 17.08
N PHE A 2 -10.79 -2.11 16.26
CA PHE A 2 -10.73 -3.04 15.11
C PHE A 2 -10.96 -4.50 15.53
N LEU A 3 -10.32 -4.95 16.62
CA LEU A 3 -10.44 -6.34 17.08
C LEU A 3 -11.84 -6.67 17.56
N LYS A 4 -12.49 -5.74 18.28
CA LYS A 4 -13.88 -5.88 18.70
C LYS A 4 -14.82 -6.02 17.49
N MET A 5 -14.62 -5.16 16.49
CA MET A 5 -15.42 -5.21 15.25
C MET A 5 -15.19 -6.50 14.46
N ALA A 6 -13.95 -6.94 14.31
CA ALA A 6 -13.63 -8.18 13.60
C ALA A 6 -14.23 -9.42 14.28
N ARG A 7 -14.19 -9.49 15.62
CA ARG A 7 -14.84 -10.55 16.39
C ARG A 7 -16.35 -10.55 16.22
N ALA A 8 -16.98 -9.37 16.30
CA ALA A 8 -18.43 -9.24 16.11
C ALA A 8 -18.89 -9.69 14.71
N LYS A 9 -18.02 -9.54 13.70
CA LYS A 9 -18.24 -10.03 12.33
C LYS A 9 -17.85 -11.49 12.11
N GLY A 10 -17.45 -12.22 13.16
CA GLY A 10 -17.03 -13.62 13.03
C GLY A 10 -15.74 -13.83 12.24
N ILE A 11 -14.90 -12.81 12.09
CA ILE A 11 -13.65 -12.93 11.34
C ILE A 11 -12.65 -13.74 12.16
N SER A 12 -12.11 -14.81 11.56
CA SER A 12 -11.10 -15.67 12.19
C SER A 12 -9.86 -14.87 12.61
N LEU A 13 -9.50 -14.99 13.89
CA LEU A 13 -8.28 -14.40 14.43
C LEU A 13 -7.04 -14.94 13.73
N GLU A 14 -7.05 -16.22 13.33
CA GLU A 14 -5.95 -16.85 12.60
C GLU A 14 -5.75 -16.19 11.23
N ASN A 15 -6.84 -15.90 10.51
CA ASN A 15 -6.76 -15.20 9.22
C ASN A 15 -6.19 -13.78 9.40
N LEU A 16 -6.62 -13.07 10.44
CA LEU A 16 -6.09 -11.73 10.74
C LEU A 16 -4.58 -11.77 11.05
N LYS A 17 -4.09 -12.82 11.72
CA LYS A 17 -2.65 -13.04 11.95
C LYS A 17 -1.91 -13.37 10.65
N LYS A 18 -2.43 -14.29 9.82
CA LYS A 18 -1.83 -14.65 8.52
C LYS A 18 -1.72 -13.49 7.55
N LEU A 19 -2.65 -12.52 7.64
CA LEU A 19 -2.65 -11.30 6.86
C LEU A 19 -1.84 -10.15 7.49
N SER A 20 -1.12 -10.42 8.58
CA SER A 20 -0.31 -9.43 9.29
C SER A 20 -1.11 -8.19 9.75
N LEU A 21 -2.41 -8.37 10.03
CA LEU A 21 -3.28 -7.31 10.55
C LEU A 21 -3.25 -7.21 12.07
N LEU A 22 -2.59 -8.15 12.74
CA LEU A 22 -2.43 -8.22 14.19
C LEU A 22 -0.97 -8.39 14.59
N SER A 23 -0.64 -7.85 15.76
CA SER A 23 0.66 -8.06 16.40
C SER A 23 0.50 -8.57 17.83
N PRO A 24 1.43 -9.41 18.30
CA PRO A 24 1.42 -9.90 19.67
C PRO A 24 1.74 -8.76 20.63
N SER A 25 1.04 -8.70 21.76
CA SER A 25 1.38 -7.76 22.83
C SER A 25 2.58 -8.28 23.61
N GLN A 26 3.56 -7.41 23.90
CA GLN A 26 4.71 -7.74 24.74
C GLN A 26 4.41 -7.61 26.24
N LYS A 27 3.36 -6.86 26.60
CA LYS A 27 3.05 -6.50 28.00
C LYS A 27 1.99 -7.39 28.65
N ARG A 28 1.17 -8.07 27.84
CA ARG A 28 0.07 -8.93 28.28
C ARG A 28 -0.14 -10.02 27.25
N ASP A 29 -0.78 -11.11 27.66
CA ASP A 29 -1.20 -12.11 26.70
C ASP A 29 -2.26 -11.53 25.75
N GLY A 30 -2.18 -11.89 24.46
CA GLY A 30 -3.09 -11.46 23.42
C GLY A 30 -2.49 -10.58 22.31
N TRP A 31 -3.40 -10.03 21.50
CA TRP A 31 -3.09 -9.39 20.21
C TRP A 31 -3.68 -7.98 20.14
N TYR A 32 -3.07 -7.13 19.34
CA TYR A 32 -3.59 -5.80 19.01
C TYR A 32 -3.56 -5.57 17.49
N ALA A 33 -4.38 -4.64 17.01
CA ALA A 33 -4.42 -4.26 15.59
C ALA A 33 -3.06 -3.69 15.15
N TRP A 34 -2.51 -4.13 14.02
CA TRP A 34 -1.24 -3.65 13.50
C TRP A 34 -1.24 -2.13 13.29
N PHE A 35 -2.32 -1.62 12.68
CA PHE A 35 -2.53 -0.19 12.51
C PHE A 35 -3.36 0.36 13.67
N ARG A 36 -2.76 1.26 14.46
CA ARG A 36 -3.43 2.00 15.55
C ARG A 36 -3.18 3.48 15.39
N GLN A 37 -4.22 4.29 15.59
CA GLN A 37 -4.13 5.76 15.58
C GLN A 37 -3.44 6.29 14.30
N ARG A 38 -3.76 5.69 13.16
CA ARG A 38 -3.19 6.03 11.86
C ARG A 38 -4.31 6.29 10.88
N LEU A 39 -4.11 7.27 10.01
CA LEU A 39 -4.89 7.39 8.78
C LEU A 39 -4.49 6.24 7.85
N ILE A 40 -5.48 5.51 7.35
CA ILE A 40 -5.28 4.26 6.61
C ILE A 40 -5.41 4.49 5.11
N PHE A 41 -4.44 3.99 4.36
CA PHE A 41 -4.38 4.03 2.90
C PHE A 41 -4.48 2.60 2.36
N PRO A 42 -5.61 2.18 1.79
CA PRO A 42 -5.72 0.86 1.18
C PRO A 42 -4.74 0.71 0.01
N ILE A 43 -4.09 -0.44 -0.08
CA ILE A 43 -3.21 -0.82 -1.19
C ILE A 43 -3.94 -1.86 -2.02
N PHE A 44 -4.00 -1.63 -3.33
CA PHE A 44 -4.75 -2.44 -4.27
C PHE A 44 -3.84 -3.27 -5.17
N THR A 45 -4.30 -4.45 -5.56
CA THR A 45 -3.77 -5.18 -6.72
C THR A 45 -4.12 -4.43 -8.01
N PRO A 46 -3.47 -4.71 -9.16
CA PRO A 46 -3.83 -4.09 -10.44
C PRO A 46 -5.30 -4.30 -10.86
N GLU A 47 -5.94 -5.35 -10.36
CA GLU A 47 -7.35 -5.71 -10.57
C GLU A 47 -8.29 -4.98 -9.61
N GLY A 48 -7.78 -4.18 -8.67
CA GLY A 48 -8.58 -3.38 -7.74
C GLY A 48 -9.00 -4.11 -6.47
N ARG A 49 -8.39 -5.25 -6.12
CA ARG A 49 -8.63 -5.94 -4.84
C ARG A 49 -7.71 -5.35 -3.77
N ILE A 50 -8.21 -5.11 -2.56
CA ILE A 50 -7.36 -4.70 -1.44
C ILE A 50 -6.46 -5.87 -1.05
N CYS A 51 -5.15 -5.63 -1.03
CA CYS A 51 -4.15 -6.62 -0.63
C CYS A 51 -3.38 -6.21 0.63
N GLY A 52 -3.29 -4.92 0.93
CA GLY A 52 -2.60 -4.43 2.11
C GLY A 52 -3.01 -3.00 2.46
N PHE A 53 -2.33 -2.41 3.42
CA PHE A 53 -2.60 -1.06 3.87
C PHE A 53 -1.29 -0.31 4.16
N GLY A 54 -1.28 0.98 3.86
CA GLY A 54 -0.38 1.96 4.44
C GLY A 54 -1.07 2.68 5.59
N GLY A 55 -0.29 3.26 6.51
CA GLY A 55 -0.78 3.91 7.71
C GLY A 55 0.12 5.06 8.12
N ARG A 56 -0.41 6.29 8.11
CA ARG A 56 0.32 7.48 8.56
C ARG A 56 -0.18 7.91 9.94
N ILE A 57 0.74 8.12 10.88
CA ILE A 57 0.37 8.74 12.18
C ILE A 57 -0.05 10.20 11.97
N LEU A 58 -0.89 10.69 12.88
CA LEU A 58 -1.27 12.11 12.94
C LEU A 58 -0.56 12.86 14.07
N ASP A 59 0.05 12.12 15.00
CA ASP A 59 0.82 12.66 16.11
C ASP A 59 2.34 12.63 15.81
N ASN A 60 3.14 12.97 16.81
CA ASN A 60 4.61 12.98 16.73
C ASN A 60 5.24 11.60 17.03
N GLY A 61 4.46 10.52 16.95
CA GLY A 61 4.96 9.16 17.15
C GLY A 61 5.94 8.71 16.05
N LEU A 62 6.41 7.47 16.14
CA LEU A 62 7.20 6.83 15.09
C LEU A 62 6.76 5.37 14.89
N PRO A 63 6.92 4.81 13.67
CA PRO A 63 7.34 5.49 12.43
C PRO A 63 6.23 6.35 11.83
N LYS A 64 6.60 7.41 11.09
CA LYS A 64 5.65 8.31 10.40
C LYS A 64 4.72 7.55 9.47
N TYR A 65 5.27 6.61 8.72
CA TYR A 65 4.55 5.69 7.84
C TYR A 65 4.77 4.24 8.26
N LEU A 66 3.71 3.44 8.20
CA LEU A 66 3.72 2.01 8.47
C LEU A 66 2.97 1.32 7.34
N ASN A 67 3.58 0.31 6.72
CA ASN A 67 2.90 -0.51 5.72
C ASN A 67 2.57 -1.88 6.28
N SER A 68 1.65 -2.59 5.63
CA SER A 68 1.43 -4.02 5.84
C SER A 68 2.77 -4.76 5.72
N SER A 69 3.00 -5.71 6.62
CA SER A 69 4.07 -6.69 6.44
C SER A 69 3.75 -7.63 5.28
N SER A 70 4.76 -8.32 4.76
CA SER A 70 4.56 -9.34 3.74
C SER A 70 3.53 -10.39 4.20
N SER A 71 2.70 -10.86 3.30
CA SER A 71 1.70 -11.89 3.54
C SER A 71 1.41 -12.69 2.26
N LEU A 72 0.55 -13.70 2.36
CA LEU A 72 0.10 -14.49 1.21
C LEU A 72 -0.51 -13.65 0.08
N ILE A 73 -1.03 -12.46 0.39
CA ILE A 73 -1.69 -11.59 -0.59
C ILE A 73 -0.96 -10.27 -0.82
N PHE A 74 0.09 -9.96 -0.05
CA PHE A 74 0.81 -8.70 -0.15
C PHE A 74 2.32 -8.92 -0.20
N ASP A 75 2.92 -8.49 -1.30
CA ASP A 75 4.37 -8.41 -1.48
C ASP A 75 4.71 -7.02 -2.00
N LYS A 76 5.33 -6.20 -1.14
CA LYS A 76 5.73 -4.83 -1.48
C LYS A 76 6.63 -4.79 -2.71
N SER A 77 7.50 -5.79 -2.89
CA SER A 77 8.44 -5.85 -4.00
C SER A 77 7.76 -6.10 -5.36
N ARG A 78 6.45 -6.39 -5.39
CA ARG A 78 5.71 -6.76 -6.60
C ARG A 78 4.49 -5.87 -6.85
N ILE A 79 4.25 -4.89 -5.98
CA ILE A 79 3.10 -4.00 -6.04
C ILE A 79 3.59 -2.57 -6.28
N LEU A 80 2.80 -1.83 -7.06
CA LEU A 80 2.93 -0.40 -7.24
C LEU A 80 1.63 0.25 -6.78
N TYR A 81 1.73 1.15 -5.81
CA TYR A 81 0.56 1.85 -5.30
C TYR A 81 -0.04 2.75 -6.38
N GLY A 82 -1.37 2.79 -6.47
CA GLY A 82 -2.10 3.59 -7.44
C GLY A 82 -2.26 2.94 -8.81
N LEU A 83 -1.56 1.83 -9.11
CA LEU A 83 -1.59 1.22 -10.45
C LEU A 83 -2.99 0.84 -10.91
N ASN A 84 -3.88 0.41 -10.01
CA ASN A 84 -5.26 0.09 -10.35
C ASN A 84 -6.05 1.30 -10.87
N PHE A 85 -5.70 2.51 -10.43
CA PHE A 85 -6.30 3.77 -10.85
C PHE A 85 -5.57 4.40 -12.04
N SER A 86 -4.26 4.15 -12.16
CA SER A 86 -3.40 4.82 -13.13
C SER A 86 -3.20 4.03 -14.43
N LYS A 87 -3.47 2.72 -14.45
CA LYS A 87 -3.13 1.83 -15.57
C LYS A 87 -3.69 2.24 -16.93
N GLU A 88 -4.89 2.82 -16.99
CA GLU A 88 -5.47 3.25 -18.27
C GLU A 88 -4.83 4.56 -18.75
N ALA A 89 -4.59 5.52 -17.84
CA ALA A 89 -3.86 6.74 -18.17
C ALA A 89 -2.42 6.43 -18.61
N ILE A 90 -1.73 5.48 -17.96
CA ILE A 90 -0.38 5.05 -18.36
C ILE A 90 -0.36 4.51 -19.80
N ARG A 91 -1.40 3.77 -20.21
CA ARG A 91 -1.50 3.26 -21.58
C ARG A 91 -1.81 4.36 -22.59
N GLN A 92 -2.66 5.31 -22.21
CA GLN A 92 -3.06 6.43 -23.09
C GLN A 92 -1.91 7.40 -23.34
N GLU A 93 -1.17 7.76 -22.28
CA GLU A 93 -0.03 8.67 -22.35
C GLU A 93 1.27 7.96 -22.80
N GLU A 94 1.25 6.63 -22.88
CA GLU A 94 2.42 5.79 -23.17
C GLU A 94 3.62 6.03 -22.24
N GLU A 95 3.38 6.53 -21.02
CA GLU A 95 4.42 6.82 -20.03
C GLU A 95 3.88 6.69 -18.59
N VAL A 96 4.78 6.49 -17.63
CA VAL A 96 4.43 6.46 -16.20
C VAL A 96 5.38 7.34 -15.39
N ILE A 97 4.81 8.04 -14.41
CA ILE A 97 5.56 8.76 -13.39
C ILE A 97 5.66 7.86 -12.14
N LEU A 98 6.88 7.57 -11.71
CA LEU A 98 7.18 6.78 -10.52
C LEU A 98 7.63 7.69 -9.38
N VAL A 99 6.86 7.69 -8.30
CA VAL A 99 7.11 8.47 -7.06
C VAL A 99 7.33 7.54 -5.85
N GLU A 100 7.67 8.09 -4.69
CA GLU A 100 8.03 7.27 -3.52
C GLU A 100 6.82 6.75 -2.75
N GLY A 101 5.84 7.62 -2.51
CA GLY A 101 4.79 7.41 -1.54
C GLY A 101 3.36 7.53 -2.10
N TYR A 102 2.41 6.99 -1.35
CA TYR A 102 0.99 7.11 -1.67
C TYR A 102 0.49 8.56 -1.64
N THR A 103 1.07 9.41 -0.79
CA THR A 103 0.69 10.83 -0.72
C THR A 103 1.01 11.58 -2.01
N ASP A 104 2.10 11.21 -2.68
CA ASP A 104 2.57 11.87 -3.89
C ASP A 104 1.65 11.48 -5.04
N VAL A 105 1.32 10.19 -5.14
CA VAL A 105 0.30 9.67 -6.06
C VAL A 105 -1.02 10.39 -5.86
N MET A 106 -1.50 10.51 -4.63
CA MET A 106 -2.78 11.19 -4.34
C MET A 106 -2.74 12.67 -4.71
N THR A 107 -1.64 13.36 -4.40
CA THR A 107 -1.47 14.80 -4.70
C THR A 107 -1.46 15.04 -6.20
N LEU A 108 -0.71 14.24 -6.96
CA LEU A 108 -0.64 14.33 -8.41
C LEU A 108 -1.99 13.99 -9.06
N HIS A 109 -2.67 12.95 -8.57
CA HIS A 109 -4.03 12.64 -9.00
C HIS A 109 -4.99 13.80 -8.77
N GLN A 110 -4.94 14.47 -7.61
CA GLN A 110 -5.77 15.65 -7.33
C GLN A 110 -5.48 16.81 -8.28
N ARG A 111 -4.29 16.89 -8.86
CA ARG A 111 -3.89 17.90 -9.86
C ARG A 111 -4.17 17.49 -11.30
N GLY A 112 -4.81 16.35 -11.52
CA GLY A 112 -5.15 15.86 -12.86
C GLY A 112 -4.08 14.99 -13.52
N ILE A 113 -2.94 14.77 -12.86
CA ILE A 113 -1.88 13.87 -13.36
C ILE A 113 -2.24 12.44 -12.93
N LYS A 114 -2.67 11.62 -13.88
CA LYS A 114 -3.28 10.30 -13.61
C LYS A 114 -2.37 9.11 -13.90
N ASN A 115 -1.33 9.28 -14.68
CA ASN A 115 -0.36 8.25 -15.07
C ASN A 115 0.77 8.07 -14.03
N VAL A 116 0.43 8.06 -12.73
CA VAL A 116 1.41 8.05 -11.62
C VAL A 116 1.25 6.84 -10.70
N VAL A 117 2.37 6.25 -10.25
CA VAL A 117 2.40 5.13 -9.31
C VAL A 117 3.53 5.28 -8.29
N ALA A 118 3.45 4.57 -7.15
CA ALA A 118 4.50 4.62 -6.12
C ALA A 118 5.10 3.26 -5.74
N SER A 119 6.39 3.28 -5.41
CA SER A 119 7.15 2.12 -4.95
C SER A 119 6.92 1.74 -3.48
N LEU A 120 6.21 2.57 -2.69
CA LEU A 120 5.87 2.33 -1.28
C LEU A 120 7.07 2.32 -0.32
N GLY A 121 8.01 3.25 -0.52
CA GLY A 121 9.20 3.39 0.33
C GLY A 121 10.15 2.21 0.22
N THR A 122 10.37 1.70 -0.99
CA THR A 122 11.44 0.76 -1.32
C THR A 122 12.10 1.18 -2.63
N SER A 123 13.37 0.82 -2.82
CA SER A 123 14.03 0.93 -4.12
C SER A 123 13.21 0.20 -5.18
N LEU A 124 13.16 0.74 -6.40
CA LEU A 124 12.46 0.11 -7.52
C LEU A 124 13.01 -1.30 -7.74
N THR A 125 12.15 -2.31 -7.62
CA THR A 125 12.56 -3.71 -7.79
C THR A 125 12.44 -4.14 -9.24
N SER A 126 13.18 -5.19 -9.65
CA SER A 126 13.02 -5.78 -10.98
C SER A 126 11.60 -6.31 -11.24
N SER A 127 10.88 -6.74 -10.19
CA SER A 127 9.49 -7.19 -10.31
C SER A 127 8.53 -6.04 -10.55
N GLN A 128 8.74 -4.89 -9.90
CA GLN A 128 8.00 -3.66 -10.18
C GLN A 128 8.33 -3.12 -11.57
N ALA A 129 9.60 -3.13 -12.00
CA ALA A 129 9.98 -2.73 -13.34
C ALA A 129 9.31 -3.61 -14.42
N ARG A 130 9.31 -4.94 -14.22
CA ARG A 130 8.56 -5.87 -15.10
C ARG A 130 7.06 -5.58 -15.10
N LEU A 131 6.49 -5.22 -13.95
CA LEU A 131 5.08 -4.85 -13.84
C LEU A 131 4.78 -3.60 -14.67
N ILE A 132 5.61 -2.55 -14.56
CA ILE A 132 5.49 -1.32 -15.36
C ILE A 132 5.58 -1.63 -16.85
N LYS A 133 6.53 -2.49 -17.25
CA LYS A 133 6.77 -2.85 -18.66
C LYS A 133 5.55 -3.45 -19.37
N ARG A 134 4.55 -3.95 -18.63
CA ARG A 134 3.28 -4.43 -19.20
C ARG A 134 2.33 -3.31 -19.65
N TYR A 135 2.58 -2.08 -19.24
CA TYR A 135 1.74 -0.91 -19.52
C TYR A 135 2.48 0.14 -20.36
N THR A 136 3.77 0.34 -20.13
CA THR A 136 4.60 1.27 -20.92
C THR A 136 6.08 0.90 -20.85
N GLY A 137 6.86 1.32 -21.86
CA GLY A 137 8.32 1.31 -21.86
C GLY A 137 8.99 2.60 -21.35
N HIS A 138 8.23 3.68 -21.16
CA HIS A 138 8.74 5.00 -20.78
C HIS A 138 8.42 5.31 -19.31
N VAL A 139 9.45 5.60 -18.52
CA VAL A 139 9.35 5.80 -17.08
C VAL A 139 10.06 7.08 -16.69
N PHE A 140 9.33 7.99 -16.06
CA PHE A 140 9.88 9.15 -15.37
C PHE A 140 9.98 8.84 -13.89
N ILE A 141 11.16 9.03 -13.30
CA ILE A 141 11.39 8.84 -11.87
C ILE A 141 11.41 10.21 -11.20
N ALA A 142 10.51 10.43 -10.24
CA ALA A 142 10.40 11.64 -9.45
C ALA A 142 10.46 11.26 -7.96
N TYR A 143 11.67 11.00 -7.48
CA TYR A 143 11.99 10.73 -6.07
C TYR A 143 12.55 12.01 -5.42
N ASP A 144 12.46 12.08 -4.09
CA ASP A 144 12.95 13.21 -3.29
C ASP A 144 14.46 13.05 -2.94
#